data_AF-A0A843KEK3-F1
#
_entry.id   AF-A0A843KEK3-F1
#
_cell.length_a   1.000
_cell.length_b   1.000
_cell.length_c   1.000
_cell.angle_alpha   90.00
_cell.angle_beta   90.00
_cell.angle_gamma   90.00
#
_symmetry.space_group_name_H-M   'P 1'
#
loop_
_entity.id
_entity.type
_entity.pdbx_description
1 polymer ?
#
loop_
_entity_poly.entity_id
_entity_poly.type
_entity_poly.pdbx_seq_one_letter_code
_entity_poly.pdbx_strand_id
1 'polypeptide(L)'
;MTEKSGANVIRTIFELLVLLAAAGVIFGGLALIVLFSPWSKEVLDRLLAFDIRFAIELIAFLTIAAIILLLSVLVVYARNIVHSALYLLGTFAGVAALYILLNATFVGVAQILVYIGAVGVLILFAVMLTKKTIVEESHGEI
;
A
#
# COMPACT_ATOMS: atom_id res chain seq x y z
N MET A 1 69.51 -16.27 -9.87
CA MET A 1 68.32 -15.38 -9.82
C MET A 1 67.29 -15.83 -8.75
N THR A 2 67.68 -16.59 -7.72
CA THR A 2 66.75 -17.28 -6.78
C THR A 2 66.67 -16.69 -5.37
N GLU A 3 67.58 -15.77 -5.00
CA GLU A 3 67.66 -15.26 -3.61
C GLU A 3 66.61 -14.17 -3.27
N LYS A 4 66.11 -13.43 -4.27
CA LYS A 4 65.06 -12.41 -4.08
C LYS A 4 63.66 -12.97 -3.83
N SER A 5 63.44 -14.27 -4.02
CA SER A 5 62.11 -14.88 -3.93
C SER A 5 61.68 -15.15 -2.48
N GLY A 6 62.60 -15.56 -1.59
CA GLY A 6 62.26 -15.94 -0.21
C GLY A 6 61.78 -14.77 0.65
N ALA A 7 62.42 -13.61 0.51
CA ALA A 7 62.05 -12.40 1.25
C ALA A 7 60.66 -11.87 0.85
N ASN A 8 60.31 -11.98 -0.43
CA ASN A 8 59.00 -11.56 -0.91
C ASN A 8 57.88 -12.49 -0.41
N VAL A 9 58.13 -13.80 -0.34
CA VAL A 9 57.15 -14.76 0.18
C VAL A 9 56.83 -14.51 1.65
N ILE A 10 57.86 -14.25 2.47
CA ILE A 10 57.66 -13.93 3.90
C ILE A 10 56.84 -12.64 4.04
N ARG A 11 57.14 -11.63 3.21
CA ARG A 11 56.40 -10.36 3.21
C ARG A 11 54.94 -10.54 2.78
N THR A 12 54.66 -11.36 1.76
CA THR A 12 53.30 -11.65 1.31
C THR A 12 52.50 -12.45 2.33
N ILE A 13 53.11 -13.43 3.02
CA ILE A 13 52.44 -14.19 4.09
C ILE A 13 52.09 -13.26 5.26
N PHE A 14 53.01 -12.37 5.64
CA PHE A 14 52.76 -11.38 6.67
C PHE A 14 51.64 -10.40 6.28
N GLU A 15 51.66 -9.87 5.06
CA GLU A 15 50.58 -9.00 4.56
C GLU A 15 49.23 -9.74 4.46
N LEU A 16 49.21 -11.02 4.07
CA LEU A 16 47.99 -11.83 4.04
C LEU A 16 47.41 -12.05 5.45
N LEU A 17 48.27 -12.31 6.44
CA LEU A 17 47.88 -12.44 7.85
C LEU A 17 47.30 -11.13 8.40
N VAL A 18 47.94 -10.01 8.07
CA VAL A 18 47.48 -8.66 8.46
C VAL A 18 46.13 -8.33 7.81
N LEU A 19 45.94 -8.69 6.54
CA LEU A 19 44.66 -8.48 5.84
C LEU A 19 43.53 -9.36 6.38
N LEU A 20 43.81 -10.62 6.73
CA LEU A 20 42.83 -11.50 7.40
C LEU A 20 42.41 -10.94 8.76
N ALA A 21 43.37 -10.45 9.56
CA ALA A 21 43.08 -9.79 10.83
C ALA A 21 42.26 -8.50 10.63
N ALA A 22 42.61 -7.67 9.65
CA ALA A 22 41.88 -6.45 9.31
C ALA A 22 40.44 -6.72 8.83
N ALA A 23 40.23 -7.77 8.02
CA ALA A 23 38.89 -8.20 7.61
C ALA A 23 38.02 -8.61 8.81
N GLY A 24 38.60 -9.30 9.79
CA GLY A 24 37.93 -9.63 11.06
C GLY A 24 37.56 -8.41 11.89
N VAL A 25 38.42 -7.38 11.93
CA VAL A 25 38.15 -6.11 12.64
C VAL A 25 37.07 -5.28 11.94
N ILE A 26 37.01 -5.29 10.60
CA ILE A 26 35.96 -4.59 9.84
C ILE A 26 34.59 -5.24 10.08
N PHE A 27 34.50 -6.57 10.11
CA PHE A 27 33.26 -7.26 10.43
C PHE A 27 32.88 -7.14 11.92
N GLY A 28 33.85 -7.24 12.83
CA GLY A 28 33.62 -7.16 14.28
C GLY A 28 33.29 -5.76 14.79
N GLY A 29 33.98 -4.73 14.27
CA GLY A 29 33.75 -3.33 14.63
C GLY A 29 32.43 -2.79 14.09
N LEU A 30 32.06 -3.16 12.87
CA LEU A 30 30.74 -2.85 12.31
C LEU A 30 29.63 -3.57 13.07
N ALA A 31 29.84 -4.83 13.46
CA ALA A 31 28.88 -5.57 14.28
C ALA A 31 28.65 -4.90 15.64
N LEU A 32 29.71 -4.38 16.28
CA LEU A 32 29.61 -3.67 17.57
C LEU A 32 28.89 -2.33 17.42
N ILE A 33 29.18 -1.57 16.36
CA ILE A 33 28.50 -0.30 16.03
C ILE A 33 27.03 -0.56 15.68
N VAL A 34 26.72 -1.64 14.96
CA VAL A 34 25.35 -2.00 14.57
C VAL A 34 24.56 -2.53 15.76
N LEU A 35 25.15 -3.37 16.62
CA LEU A 35 24.51 -3.88 17.85
C LEU A 35 24.26 -2.78 18.89
N PHE A 36 25.14 -1.77 18.98
CA PHE A 36 24.94 -0.57 19.81
C PHE A 36 24.18 0.55 19.10
N SER A 37 23.88 0.42 17.80
CA SER A 37 23.09 1.39 17.06
C SER A 37 21.63 1.28 17.51
N PRO A 38 20.96 2.40 17.85
CA PRO A 38 19.53 2.45 18.14
C PRO A 38 18.68 1.82 17.02
N TRP A 39 19.20 1.83 15.79
CA TRP A 39 18.55 1.30 14.60
C TRP A 39 18.45 -0.23 14.58
N SER A 40 19.34 -0.97 15.25
CA SER A 40 19.25 -2.43 15.30
C SER A 40 18.07 -2.91 16.15
N LYS A 41 17.77 -2.21 17.24
CA LYS A 41 16.58 -2.51 18.06
C LYS A 41 15.31 -2.07 17.34
N GLU A 42 15.32 -0.91 16.69
CA GLU A 42 14.21 -0.45 15.83
C GLU A 42 13.89 -1.46 14.72
N VAL A 43 14.89 -2.03 14.04
CA VAL A 43 14.68 -3.02 12.98
C VAL A 43 14.22 -4.35 13.56
N LEU A 44 14.80 -4.80 14.68
CA LEU A 44 14.38 -6.04 15.34
C LEU A 44 12.97 -5.90 15.91
N ASP A 45 12.61 -4.75 16.48
CA ASP A 45 11.27 -4.41 16.95
C ASP A 45 10.30 -4.32 15.78
N ARG A 46 10.68 -3.77 14.62
CA ARG A 46 9.84 -3.78 13.41
C ARG A 46 9.67 -5.18 12.79
N LEU A 47 10.65 -6.06 12.94
CA LEU A 47 10.59 -7.45 12.48
C LEU A 47 9.82 -8.35 13.46
N LEU A 48 9.95 -8.14 14.78
CA LEU A 48 9.18 -8.82 15.83
C LEU A 48 7.77 -8.25 15.99
N ALA A 49 7.54 -6.98 15.64
CA ALA A 49 6.23 -6.34 15.57
C ALA A 49 5.48 -6.68 14.28
N PHE A 50 5.85 -7.75 13.57
CA PHE A 50 4.92 -8.48 12.73
C PHE A 50 3.87 -9.15 13.63
N ASP A 51 3.08 -8.30 14.28
CA ASP A 51 2.08 -8.60 15.28
C ASP A 51 0.79 -9.01 14.56
N ILE A 52 -0.03 -9.82 15.23
CA ILE A 52 -1.35 -10.22 14.72
C ILE A 52 -2.20 -9.01 14.30
N ARG A 53 -1.99 -7.86 14.95
CA ARG A 53 -2.62 -6.57 14.61
C ARG A 53 -2.31 -6.12 13.19
N PHE A 54 -1.04 -6.19 12.78
CA PHE A 54 -0.63 -5.80 11.43
C PHE A 54 -1.28 -6.71 10.38
N ALA A 55 -1.35 -8.03 10.66
CA ALA A 55 -1.99 -8.98 9.75
C ALA A 55 -3.49 -8.68 9.59
N ILE A 56 -4.21 -8.36 10.68
CA ILE A 56 -5.64 -8.02 10.64
C ILE A 56 -5.87 -6.74 9.83
N GLU A 57 -5.07 -5.69 10.08
CA GLU A 57 -5.18 -4.42 9.36
C GLU A 57 -4.89 -4.59 7.86
N LEU A 58 -3.87 -5.38 7.51
CA LEU A 58 -3.53 -5.69 6.12
C LEU A 58 -4.63 -6.47 5.41
N ILE A 59 -5.20 -7.49 6.05
CA ILE A 59 -6.29 -8.29 5.48
C ILE A 59 -7.55 -7.42 5.31
N ALA A 60 -7.87 -6.58 6.30
CA ALA A 60 -8.99 -5.64 6.19
C ALA A 60 -8.79 -4.66 5.03
N PHE A 61 -7.59 -4.07 4.91
CA PHE A 61 -7.23 -3.19 3.81
C PHE A 61 -7.39 -3.87 2.44
N LEU A 62 -6.79 -5.05 2.27
CA LEU A 62 -6.84 -5.81 1.02
C LEU A 62 -8.27 -6.19 0.63
N THR A 63 -9.09 -6.57 1.62
CA THR A 63 -10.49 -6.93 1.39
C THR A 63 -11.29 -5.71 0.92
N ILE A 64 -11.17 -4.57 1.60
CA ILE A 64 -11.87 -3.34 1.22
C ILE A 64 -11.37 -2.85 -0.15
N ALA A 65 -10.07 -2.86 -0.39
CA ALA A 65 -9.48 -2.46 -1.67
C ALA A 65 -9.97 -3.34 -2.83
N ALA A 66 -10.03 -4.67 -2.64
CA ALA A 66 -10.57 -5.59 -3.64
C ALA A 66 -12.05 -5.29 -3.94
N ILE A 67 -12.87 -5.00 -2.93
CA ILE A 67 -14.27 -4.62 -3.10
C ILE A 67 -14.40 -3.31 -3.87
N ILE A 68 -13.59 -2.30 -3.55
CA ILE A 68 -13.58 -1.01 -4.27
C ILE A 68 -13.23 -1.21 -5.74
N LEU A 69 -12.18 -1.99 -6.03
CA LEU A 69 -11.78 -2.28 -7.41
C LEU A 69 -12.87 -3.02 -8.17
N LEU A 70 -13.49 -4.02 -7.54
CA LEU A 70 -14.60 -4.76 -8.13
C LEU A 70 -15.77 -3.81 -8.44
N LEU A 71 -16.19 -2.99 -7.47
CA LEU A 71 -17.28 -2.03 -7.67
C LEU A 71 -16.94 -1.01 -8.76
N SER A 72 -15.73 -0.47 -8.78
CA SER A 72 -15.27 0.47 -9.80
C SER A 72 -15.30 -0.13 -11.21
N VAL A 73 -14.91 -1.39 -11.34
CA VAL A 73 -15.06 -2.15 -12.59
C VAL A 73 -16.55 -2.29 -12.96
N LEU A 74 -17.39 -2.72 -12.01
CA LEU A 74 -18.83 -2.87 -12.23
C LEU A 74 -19.53 -1.56 -12.64
N VAL A 75 -19.08 -0.40 -12.14
CA VAL A 75 -19.59 0.92 -12.56
C VAL A 75 -19.50 1.10 -14.08
N VAL A 76 -18.33 0.76 -14.65
CA VAL A 76 -18.05 0.96 -16.08
C VAL A 76 -18.71 -0.11 -16.95
N TYR A 77 -18.79 -1.36 -16.46
CA TYR A 77 -19.39 -2.46 -17.21
C TYR A 77 -20.92 -2.55 -17.10
N ALA A 78 -21.55 -1.86 -16.15
CA ALA A 78 -22.99 -1.92 -15.97
C ALA A 78 -23.73 -1.28 -17.16
N ARG A 79 -24.63 -2.06 -17.78
CA ARG A 79 -25.46 -1.60 -18.92
C ARG A 79 -26.57 -0.63 -18.52
N ASN A 80 -26.97 -0.64 -17.25
CA ASN A 80 -28.02 0.25 -16.73
C ASN A 80 -27.37 1.34 -15.89
N ILE A 81 -27.54 2.59 -16.32
CA ILE A 81 -26.96 3.77 -15.67
C ILE A 81 -27.34 3.91 -14.19
N VAL A 82 -28.52 3.42 -13.78
CA VAL A 82 -28.92 3.40 -12.37
C VAL A 82 -28.05 2.42 -11.57
N HIS A 83 -27.74 1.26 -12.14
CA HIS A 83 -26.86 0.27 -11.50
C HIS A 83 -25.43 0.82 -11.43
N SER A 84 -24.94 1.45 -12.50
CA SER A 84 -23.64 2.15 -12.49
C SER A 84 -23.56 3.18 -11.36
N ALA A 85 -24.61 3.97 -11.16
CA ALA A 85 -24.66 4.96 -10.09
C ALA A 85 -24.65 4.30 -8.69
N LEU A 86 -25.38 3.20 -8.49
CA LEU A 86 -25.36 2.45 -7.22
C LEU A 86 -23.99 1.84 -6.92
N TYR A 87 -23.32 1.26 -7.91
CA TYR A 87 -21.95 0.75 -7.75
C TYR A 87 -20.95 1.88 -7.43
N LEU A 88 -21.16 3.08 -7.99
CA LEU A 88 -20.33 4.25 -7.69
C LEU A 88 -20.49 4.67 -6.23
N LEU A 89 -21.72 4.74 -5.72
CA LEU A 89 -21.97 4.99 -4.29
C LEU A 89 -21.31 3.93 -3.41
N GLY A 90 -21.38 2.65 -3.79
CA GLY A 90 -20.67 1.58 -3.10
C GLY A 90 -19.15 1.78 -3.08
N THR A 91 -18.59 2.28 -4.18
CA THR A 91 -17.16 2.61 -4.28
C THR A 91 -16.79 3.72 -3.30
N PHE A 92 -17.60 4.79 -3.19
CA PHE A 92 -17.41 5.85 -2.21
C PHE A 92 -17.56 5.38 -0.76
N ALA A 93 -18.48 4.44 -0.50
CA ALA A 93 -18.61 3.81 0.82
C ALA A 93 -17.35 3.01 1.19
N GLY A 94 -16.78 2.26 0.24
CA GLY A 94 -15.51 1.57 0.43
C GLY A 94 -14.36 2.53 0.74
N VAL A 95 -14.27 3.66 0.02
CA VAL A 95 -13.25 4.69 0.29
C VAL A 95 -13.43 5.30 1.70
N ALA A 96 -14.66 5.54 2.14
CA ALA A 96 -14.91 6.00 3.50
C ALA A 96 -14.45 4.97 4.55
N ALA A 97 -14.68 3.68 4.30
CA ALA A 97 -14.18 2.61 5.16
C ALA A 97 -12.64 2.56 5.20
N LEU A 98 -11.95 2.81 4.07
CA LEU A 98 -10.49 2.95 4.06
C LEU A 98 -10.01 4.14 4.88
N TYR A 99 -10.68 5.28 4.81
CA TYR A 99 -10.31 6.43 5.65
C TYR A 99 -10.46 6.13 7.14
N ILE A 100 -11.53 5.43 7.54
CA ILE A 100 -11.71 5.01 8.93
C ILE A 100 -10.62 4.01 9.34
N LEU A 101 -10.27 3.05 8.48
CA LEU A 101 -9.19 2.09 8.72
C LEU A 101 -7.82 2.77 8.90
N LEU A 102 -7.58 3.85 8.15
CA LEU A 102 -6.35 4.67 8.24
C LEU A 102 -6.37 5.68 9.40
N ASN A 103 -7.30 5.55 10.35
CA ASN A 103 -7.51 6.49 11.47
C ASN A 103 -7.84 7.94 11.04
N ALA A 104 -8.29 8.14 9.80
CA ALA A 104 -8.72 9.43 9.26
C ALA A 104 -10.24 9.64 9.41
N THR A 105 -10.76 9.52 10.63
CA THR A 105 -12.21 9.48 10.90
C THR A 105 -12.96 10.71 10.42
N PHE A 106 -12.41 11.91 10.59
CA PHE A 106 -13.04 13.15 10.10
C PHE A 106 -13.23 13.13 8.58
N VAL A 107 -12.19 12.72 7.84
CA VAL A 107 -12.23 12.61 6.38
C VAL A 107 -13.19 11.50 5.95
N GLY A 108 -13.21 10.37 6.66
CA GLY A 108 -14.16 9.27 6.43
C GLY A 108 -15.61 9.69 6.59
N VAL A 109 -15.94 10.42 7.64
CA VAL A 109 -17.30 10.95 7.85
C VAL A 109 -17.63 12.01 6.80
N ALA A 110 -16.71 12.92 6.48
CA ALA A 110 -16.89 13.90 5.42
C ALA A 110 -17.13 13.22 4.06
N GLN A 111 -16.45 12.11 3.77
CA GLN A 111 -16.65 11.31 2.55
C GLN A 111 -18.09 10.81 2.45
N ILE A 112 -18.65 10.29 3.55
CA ILE A 112 -20.04 9.82 3.59
C ILE A 112 -21.00 11.00 3.39
N LEU A 113 -20.81 12.10 4.14
CA LEU A 113 -21.73 13.23 4.09
C LEU A 113 -21.73 13.93 2.71
N VAL A 114 -20.55 14.16 2.14
CA VAL A 114 -20.40 14.93 0.89
C VAL A 114 -20.59 14.03 -0.32
N TYR A 115 -19.86 12.92 -0.44
CA TYR A 115 -19.88 12.11 -1.66
C TYR A 115 -21.04 11.15 -1.72
N ILE A 116 -21.42 10.51 -0.62
CA ILE A 116 -22.58 9.61 -0.61
C ILE A 116 -23.87 10.43 -0.42
N GLY A 117 -23.87 11.36 0.54
CA GLY A 117 -25.04 12.14 0.93
C GLY A 117 -25.44 13.23 -0.07
N ALA A 118 -24.52 14.11 -0.47
CA ALA A 118 -24.84 15.21 -1.37
C ALA A 118 -24.65 14.83 -2.85
N VAL A 119 -23.40 14.53 -3.24
CA VAL A 119 -23.04 14.29 -4.65
C VAL A 119 -23.68 13.01 -5.18
N GLY A 120 -23.64 11.92 -4.42
CA GLY A 120 -24.18 10.62 -4.81
C GLY A 120 -25.69 10.66 -5.00
N VAL A 121 -26.42 11.29 -4.08
CA VAL A 121 -27.87 11.49 -4.20
C VAL A 121 -28.20 12.38 -5.40
N LEU A 122 -27.45 13.46 -5.62
CA LEU A 122 -27.63 14.32 -6.80
C LEU A 122 -27.44 13.55 -8.11
N ILE A 123 -26.41 12.70 -8.20
CA ILE A 123 -26.17 11.82 -9.36
C ILE A 123 -27.34 10.86 -9.57
N LEU A 124 -27.82 10.21 -8.50
CA LEU A 124 -28.96 9.30 -8.58
C LEU A 124 -30.22 9.99 -9.11
N PHE A 125 -30.54 11.18 -8.57
CA PHE A 125 -31.68 11.97 -9.06
C PHE A 125 -31.52 12.36 -10.53
N ALA A 126 -30.35 12.88 -10.91
CA ALA A 126 -30.09 13.28 -12.29
C ALA A 126 -30.25 12.10 -13.26
N VAL A 127 -29.64 10.95 -12.95
CA VAL A 127 -29.71 9.74 -13.76
C VAL A 127 -31.14 9.22 -13.90
N MET A 128 -31.91 9.23 -12.81
CA MET A 128 -33.31 8.77 -12.84
C MET A 128 -34.20 9.69 -13.68
N LEU A 129 -33.96 11.00 -13.65
CA LEU A 129 -34.70 11.96 -14.47
C LEU A 129 -34.35 11.81 -15.95
N THR A 130 -33.06 11.81 -16.30
CA THR A 130 -32.62 11.66 -17.70
C THR A 130 -33.11 10.37 -18.34
N LYS A 131 -33.13 9.26 -17.60
CA LYS A 131 -33.66 7.98 -18.11
C LYS A 131 -35.13 8.09 -18.53
N LYS A 132 -35.97 8.81 -17.77
CA LYS A 132 -37.40 8.95 -18.10
C LYS A 132 -37.59 9.75 -19.39
N THR A 133 -36.85 10.85 -19.54
CA THR A 133 -36.93 11.72 -20.72
C THR A 133 -36.62 10.97 -22.02
N ILE A 134 -35.57 10.15 -22.04
CA ILE A 134 -35.19 9.37 -23.25
C ILE A 134 -36.26 8.33 -23.63
N VAL A 135 -36.95 7.74 -22.64
CA VAL A 135 -37.97 6.71 -22.88
C VAL A 135 -39.26 7.32 -23.43
N GLU A 136 -39.62 8.52 -23.00
CA GLU A 136 -40.84 9.23 -23.40
C GLU A 136 -40.74 9.76 -24.84
N GLU A 137 -39.57 10.27 -25.24
CA GLU A 137 -39.29 10.71 -26.61
C GLU A 137 -39.40 9.57 -27.63
N SER A 138 -39.01 8.34 -27.24
CA SER A 138 -39.12 7.15 -28.10
C SER A 138 -40.56 6.68 -28.36
N HIS A 139 -41.56 7.15 -27.60
CA HIS A 139 -42.97 6.78 -27.76
C HIS A 139 -43.84 7.93 -28.31
N GLY A 140 -43.26 9.11 -28.53
CA GLY A 140 -43.95 10.30 -29.04
C GLY A 140 -43.98 10.44 -30.58
N GLU A 141 -43.37 9.52 -31.32
CA GLU A 141 -43.42 9.49 -32.80
C GLU A 141 -44.24 8.30 -33.34
N ILE A 142 -45.54 8.29 -33.01
CA ILE A 142 -46.61 7.77 -33.89
C ILE A 142 -47.82 8.69 -33.82
#